data_AF-A0A1I8HC29-F1
#
_entry.id   AF-A0A1I8HC29-F1
#
_cell.length_a   1.000
_cell.length_b   1.000
_cell.length_c   1.000
_cell.angle_alpha   90.00
_cell.angle_beta   90.00
_cell.angle_gamma   90.00
#
_symmetry.space_group_name_H-M   'P 1'
#
loop_
_entity.id
_entity.type
_entity.pdbx_description
1 polymer ?
#
loop_
_entity_poly.entity_id
_entity_poly.type
_entity_poly.pdbx_seq_one_letter_code
_entity_poly.pdbx_strand_id
1 'polypeptide(L)'
;MQQGVLAVVGPPSPVASQQVRSVCEHLAVPFIETAWHHRGGGGGGGLEGDNEGPYSVNLNPDYRTFGRAILDYVRAIGDWDLAKNEGSHGGVAIVYKDPDTLLKFEPLLNAVQVPVLLRQWRRQAGTFQYVMKELRSAKVYKILVDIPTSEILRFVSIAKLMNMTTTYHSYIFTSWDAQRIDLSKYQLIKSANMSTLSLMPILRSNERYNVSQRVENMREEIFNVQSRRGNYSGNLTNMLPTQAATLFDSLILLAHGLERMANARSIQVQPLKCSAPRQNARGATLLNYMRSMTSESGFATLTGPVEFDAQWRRSNFTLVAYELTRAGFN
;
A
#
# COMPACT_ATOMS: atom_id res chain seq x y z
N MET A 1 11.92 15.41 -20.30
CA MET A 1 13.33 15.39 -19.83
C MET A 1 14.28 16.26 -20.66
N GLN A 2 13.79 16.96 -21.70
CA GLN A 2 14.62 17.83 -22.54
C GLN A 2 15.15 19.07 -21.81
N GLN A 3 14.49 19.51 -20.73
CA GLN A 3 14.97 20.59 -19.85
C GLN A 3 16.04 20.10 -18.84
N GLY A 4 16.34 18.80 -18.83
CA GLY A 4 17.20 18.16 -17.86
C GLY A 4 16.47 17.80 -16.57
N VAL A 5 16.68 16.56 -16.11
CA VAL A 5 16.10 16.04 -14.86
C VAL A 5 17.15 15.17 -14.17
N LEU A 6 17.17 15.20 -12.83
CA LEU A 6 18.07 14.36 -12.03
C LEU A 6 17.44 13.02 -11.66
N ALA A 7 16.13 13.02 -11.40
CA ALA A 7 15.33 11.84 -11.10
C ALA A 7 13.87 12.10 -11.48
N VAL A 8 13.08 11.04 -11.58
CA VAL A 8 11.62 11.09 -11.74
C VAL A 8 10.96 10.42 -10.55
N VAL A 9 9.89 11.00 -10.03
CA VAL A 9 9.12 10.45 -8.92
C VAL A 9 7.68 10.17 -9.37
N GLY A 10 7.18 8.95 -9.16
CA GLY A 10 5.84 8.53 -9.58
C GLY A 10 5.68 8.34 -11.10
N PRO A 11 4.48 8.12 -11.63
CA PRO A 11 3.17 8.48 -11.07
C PRO A 11 2.57 7.46 -10.10
N PRO A 12 1.45 7.81 -9.42
CA PRO A 12 0.60 6.92 -8.62
C PRO A 12 0.10 5.66 -9.32
N SER A 13 -0.11 5.74 -10.63
CA SER A 13 -0.78 4.71 -11.41
C SER A 13 0.21 3.59 -11.74
N PRO A 14 -0.05 2.33 -11.37
CA PRO A 14 0.86 1.22 -11.68
C PRO A 14 1.13 1.07 -13.19
N VAL A 15 0.11 1.24 -14.03
CA VAL A 15 0.24 1.13 -15.50
C VAL A 15 1.12 2.24 -16.07
N ALA A 16 0.88 3.49 -15.65
CA ALA A 16 1.70 4.61 -16.11
C ALA A 16 3.13 4.55 -15.52
N SER A 17 3.28 4.04 -14.29
CA SER A 17 4.58 3.82 -13.65
C SER A 17 5.48 2.91 -14.46
N GLN A 18 4.96 1.82 -15.03
CA GLN A 18 5.72 0.93 -15.91
C GLN A 18 6.25 1.62 -17.17
N GLN A 19 5.44 2.48 -17.80
CA GLN A 19 5.86 3.25 -18.96
C GLN A 19 6.96 4.26 -18.59
N VAL A 20 6.80 4.96 -17.47
CA VAL A 20 7.80 5.90 -16.96
C VAL A 20 9.10 5.18 -16.61
N ARG A 21 9.02 4.01 -15.96
CA ARG A 21 10.19 3.16 -15.64
C ARG A 21 10.98 2.84 -16.90
N SER A 22 10.32 2.34 -17.95
CA SER A 22 10.97 1.98 -19.21
C SER A 22 11.71 3.16 -19.85
N VAL A 23 11.11 4.35 -19.84
CA VAL A 23 11.76 5.58 -20.33
C VAL A 23 12.96 5.98 -19.46
N CYS A 24 12.82 5.88 -18.13
CA CYS A 24 13.89 6.21 -17.18
C CYS A 24 15.08 5.26 -17.33
N GLU A 25 14.84 3.95 -17.47
CA GLU A 25 15.87 2.95 -17.74
C GLU A 25 16.56 3.20 -19.07
N HIS A 26 15.79 3.50 -20.13
CA HIS A 26 16.34 3.82 -21.44
C HIS A 26 17.30 5.02 -21.36
N LEU A 27 16.97 6.04 -20.56
CA LEU A 27 17.76 7.27 -20.43
C LEU A 27 18.80 7.24 -19.30
N ALA A 28 18.86 6.15 -18.53
CA ALA A 28 19.65 6.02 -17.30
C ALA A 28 19.32 7.08 -16.24
N VAL A 29 18.05 7.47 -16.13
CA VAL A 29 17.56 8.43 -15.13
C VAL A 29 17.00 7.67 -13.92
N PRO A 30 17.42 7.98 -12.68
CA PRO A 30 16.84 7.43 -11.47
C PRO A 30 15.32 7.62 -11.43
N PHE A 31 14.62 6.53 -11.19
CA PHE A 31 13.18 6.49 -11.07
C PHE A 31 12.80 6.07 -9.65
N ILE A 32 12.09 6.94 -8.94
CA ILE A 32 11.57 6.66 -7.60
C ILE A 32 10.10 6.34 -7.73
N GLU A 33 9.78 5.07 -7.55
CA GLU A 33 8.45 4.56 -7.72
C GLU A 33 7.61 4.75 -6.47
N THR A 34 6.42 5.32 -6.69
CA THR A 34 5.42 5.54 -5.65
C THR A 34 4.18 4.69 -5.84
N ALA A 35 4.04 4.03 -7.00
CA ALA A 35 3.00 3.05 -7.25
C ALA A 35 3.36 1.70 -6.63
N TRP A 36 2.44 1.14 -5.86
CA TRP A 36 2.59 -0.21 -5.35
C TRP A 36 2.18 -1.22 -6.43
N HIS A 37 3.12 -2.03 -6.92
CA HIS A 37 2.85 -3.04 -7.94
C HIS A 37 3.12 -4.44 -7.42
N HIS A 38 2.40 -5.41 -8.00
CA HIS A 38 2.34 -6.79 -7.50
C HIS A 38 3.01 -7.78 -8.46
N ARG A 39 3.59 -7.28 -9.56
CA ARG A 39 4.46 -8.04 -10.46
C ARG A 39 5.90 -7.65 -10.18
N GLY A 40 6.84 -8.60 -10.17
CA GLY A 40 8.27 -8.30 -10.02
C GLY A 40 8.73 -7.21 -11.00
N GLY A 41 9.70 -6.38 -10.59
CA GLY A 41 10.13 -5.18 -11.30
C GLY A 41 10.75 -5.41 -12.68
N GLY A 42 11.08 -6.66 -13.04
CA GLY A 42 11.66 -7.04 -14.33
C GLY A 42 10.66 -6.98 -15.47
N GLY A 43 10.91 -6.10 -16.44
CA GLY A 43 10.24 -6.14 -17.74
C GLY A 43 10.67 -7.38 -18.52
N GLY A 44 9.85 -8.42 -18.49
CA GLY A 44 10.09 -9.66 -19.23
C GLY A 44 9.62 -10.85 -18.41
N GLY A 45 8.71 -11.64 -18.98
CA GLY A 45 8.01 -12.69 -18.24
C GLY A 45 8.95 -13.74 -17.67
N GLY A 46 8.78 -14.02 -16.37
CA GLY A 46 9.22 -15.25 -15.73
C GLY A 46 10.73 -15.36 -15.48
N LEU A 47 11.05 -15.83 -14.27
CA LEU A 47 12.21 -16.68 -14.00
C LEU A 47 13.56 -16.12 -14.47
N GLU A 48 14.06 -15.11 -13.74
CA GLU A 48 15.48 -14.82 -13.41
C GLU A 48 15.66 -13.32 -13.17
N GLY A 49 15.88 -12.93 -11.91
CA GLY A 49 16.21 -11.55 -11.51
C GLY A 49 15.01 -10.67 -11.14
N ASP A 50 14.34 -10.98 -10.03
CA ASP A 50 13.30 -10.17 -9.36
C ASP A 50 13.79 -8.82 -8.79
N ASN A 51 14.92 -8.29 -9.29
CA ASN A 51 15.47 -7.03 -8.81
C ASN A 51 14.65 -5.85 -9.33
N GLU A 52 14.56 -4.81 -8.52
CA GLU A 52 14.20 -3.50 -9.03
C GLU A 52 15.18 -3.14 -10.14
N GLY A 53 14.67 -2.61 -11.26
CA GLY A 53 15.49 -2.25 -12.42
C GLY A 53 16.72 -1.43 -12.01
N PRO A 54 17.81 -1.46 -12.79
CA PRO A 54 19.09 -0.86 -12.42
C PRO A 54 19.01 0.67 -12.22
N TYR A 55 17.90 1.29 -12.63
CA TYR A 55 17.63 2.72 -12.49
C TYR A 55 16.35 3.02 -11.70
N SER A 56 15.76 2.07 -10.98
CA SER A 56 14.54 2.27 -10.20
C SER A 56 14.70 1.96 -8.72
N VAL A 57 13.95 2.65 -7.86
CA VAL A 57 13.80 2.31 -6.44
C VAL A 57 12.33 2.41 -6.01
N ASN A 58 11.79 1.45 -5.27
CA ASN A 58 10.41 1.51 -4.74
C ASN A 58 10.41 1.69 -3.21
N LEU A 59 9.65 2.69 -2.74
CA LEU A 59 9.47 2.93 -1.31
C LEU A 59 8.28 2.17 -0.73
N ASN A 60 7.48 1.48 -1.54
CA ASN A 60 6.44 0.62 -1.00
C ASN A 60 7.04 -0.72 -0.54
N PRO A 61 6.52 -1.31 0.55
CA PRO A 61 6.82 -2.70 0.90
C PRO A 61 6.67 -3.67 -0.28
N ASP A 62 7.58 -4.64 -0.42
CA ASP A 62 7.39 -5.74 -1.37
C ASP A 62 6.08 -6.49 -1.05
N TYR A 63 5.29 -6.77 -2.09
CA TYR A 63 3.96 -7.36 -1.92
C TYR A 63 4.00 -8.74 -1.26
N ARG A 64 5.09 -9.51 -1.39
CA ARG A 64 5.28 -10.80 -0.73
C ARG A 64 5.54 -10.63 0.76
N THR A 65 6.31 -9.61 1.13
CA THR A 65 6.54 -9.24 2.53
C THR A 65 5.24 -8.83 3.20
N PHE A 66 4.42 -8.00 2.53
CA PHE A 66 3.08 -7.66 3.02
C PHE A 66 2.15 -8.89 3.08
N GLY A 67 2.21 -9.77 2.08
CA GLY A 67 1.46 -11.03 2.06
C GLY A 67 1.78 -11.95 3.24
N ARG A 68 3.06 -12.06 3.59
CA ARG A 68 3.50 -12.79 4.80
C ARG A 68 2.99 -12.11 6.07
N ALA A 69 3.08 -10.79 6.15
CA ALA A 69 2.54 -10.04 7.29
C ALA A 69 1.02 -10.25 7.49
N ILE A 70 0.25 -10.35 6.40
CA ILE A 70 -1.18 -10.71 6.47
C ILE A 70 -1.35 -12.11 7.06
N LEU A 71 -0.61 -13.11 6.57
CA LEU A 71 -0.68 -14.48 7.09
C LEU A 71 -0.30 -14.53 8.58
N ASP A 72 0.78 -13.85 8.96
CA ASP A 72 1.24 -13.81 10.36
C ASP A 72 0.20 -13.13 11.26
N TYR A 73 -0.42 -12.05 10.79
CA TYR A 73 -1.52 -11.41 11.51
C TYR A 73 -2.75 -12.33 11.65
N VAL A 74 -3.17 -13.01 10.57
CA VAL A 74 -4.28 -13.99 10.59
C VAL A 74 -4.01 -15.11 11.60
N ARG A 75 -2.77 -15.59 11.69
CA ARG A 75 -2.37 -16.57 12.71
C ARG A 75 -2.39 -16.00 14.12
N ALA A 76 -1.90 -14.77 14.29
CA ALA A 76 -1.80 -14.12 15.59
C ALA A 76 -3.18 -13.85 16.23
N ILE A 77 -4.18 -13.44 15.44
CA ILE A 77 -5.53 -13.21 15.96
C ILE A 77 -6.25 -14.50 16.37
N GLY A 78 -5.83 -15.66 15.85
CA GLY A 78 -6.36 -16.99 16.21
C GLY A 78 -7.83 -17.25 15.86
N ASP A 79 -8.56 -16.26 15.37
CA ASP A 79 -10.00 -16.32 15.06
C ASP A 79 -10.30 -17.03 13.72
N TRP A 80 -9.28 -17.32 12.92
CA TRP A 80 -9.42 -17.91 11.57
C TRP A 80 -8.94 -19.36 11.58
N ASP A 81 -9.87 -20.31 11.43
CA ASP A 81 -9.52 -21.73 11.26
C ASP A 81 -9.03 -21.97 9.83
N LEU A 82 -7.72 -21.97 9.67
CA LEU A 82 -7.07 -22.24 8.38
C LEU A 82 -6.88 -23.75 8.12
N ALA A 83 -6.99 -24.61 9.14
CA ALA A 83 -6.80 -26.05 9.01
C ALA A 83 -8.14 -26.76 8.74
N LYS A 84 -8.10 -27.95 8.12
CA LYS A 84 -9.29 -28.79 8.02
C LYS A 84 -9.42 -29.64 9.28
N ASN A 85 -10.39 -29.31 10.13
CA ASN A 85 -10.74 -30.09 11.32
C ASN A 85 -12.14 -30.70 11.18
N GLU A 86 -12.42 -31.80 11.89
CA GLU A 86 -13.77 -32.37 12.00
C GLU A 86 -14.68 -31.35 12.68
N GLY A 87 -15.53 -30.67 11.90
CA GLY A 87 -16.39 -29.57 12.37
C GLY A 87 -16.05 -28.19 11.79
N SER A 88 -15.01 -28.06 10.96
CA SER A 88 -14.73 -26.82 10.23
C SER A 88 -15.90 -26.51 9.27
N HIS A 89 -16.79 -25.62 9.70
CA HIS A 89 -17.91 -25.13 8.90
C HIS A 89 -17.63 -23.70 8.45
N GLY A 90 -17.49 -23.53 7.13
CA GLY A 90 -17.21 -22.24 6.49
C GLY A 90 -15.82 -22.21 5.85
N GLY A 91 -15.71 -21.43 4.78
CA GLY A 91 -14.44 -21.15 4.11
C GLY A 91 -13.91 -19.76 4.45
N VAL A 92 -12.76 -19.44 3.88
CA VAL A 92 -12.24 -18.06 3.83
C VAL A 92 -12.69 -17.43 2.51
N ALA A 93 -12.98 -16.13 2.49
CA ALA A 93 -13.17 -15.40 1.24
C ALA A 93 -12.15 -14.30 1.05
N ILE A 94 -11.81 -14.04 -0.22
CA ILE A 94 -11.07 -12.86 -0.63
C ILE A 94 -11.95 -12.07 -1.59
N VAL A 95 -12.36 -10.88 -1.15
CA VAL A 95 -13.07 -9.91 -1.97
C VAL A 95 -12.06 -8.92 -2.53
N TYR A 96 -11.84 -8.93 -3.84
CA TYR A 96 -10.77 -8.15 -4.47
C TYR A 96 -11.32 -7.23 -5.58
N LYS A 97 -10.72 -6.08 -5.80
CA LYS A 97 -11.09 -5.19 -6.92
C LYS A 97 -10.32 -5.52 -8.20
N ASP A 98 -9.00 -5.61 -8.06
CA ASP A 98 -8.05 -5.77 -9.15
C ASP A 98 -7.45 -7.19 -9.07
N PRO A 99 -7.56 -8.03 -10.11
CA PRO A 99 -6.98 -9.37 -10.10
C PRO A 99 -5.47 -9.38 -9.86
N ASP A 100 -4.72 -8.35 -10.29
CA ASP A 100 -3.27 -8.31 -10.12
C ASP A 100 -2.85 -8.24 -8.65
N THR A 101 -3.74 -7.74 -7.77
CA THR A 101 -3.42 -7.65 -6.34
C THR A 101 -3.49 -8.97 -5.61
N LEU A 102 -4.08 -10.01 -6.22
CA LEU A 102 -4.22 -11.33 -5.63
C LEU A 102 -2.89 -12.01 -5.32
N LEU A 103 -1.81 -11.64 -6.03
CA LEU A 103 -0.47 -12.20 -5.86
C LEU A 103 0.06 -12.04 -4.42
N LYS A 104 -0.35 -10.98 -3.70
CA LYS A 104 0.06 -10.81 -2.29
C LYS A 104 -0.58 -11.83 -1.34
N PHE A 105 -1.64 -12.51 -1.76
CA PHE A 105 -2.28 -13.54 -0.93
C PHE A 105 -1.69 -14.92 -1.13
N GLU A 106 -0.68 -15.09 -1.99
CA GLU A 106 0.00 -16.38 -2.20
C GLU A 106 0.43 -17.06 -0.88
N PRO A 107 1.08 -16.37 0.08
CA PRO A 107 1.46 -17.01 1.35
C PRO A 107 0.27 -17.58 2.12
N LEU A 108 -0.86 -16.84 2.15
CA LEU A 108 -2.08 -17.27 2.82
C LEU A 108 -2.75 -18.44 2.08
N LEU A 109 -2.85 -18.34 0.75
CA LEU A 109 -3.47 -19.38 -0.09
C LEU A 109 -2.71 -20.70 0.00
N ASN A 110 -1.39 -20.65 0.18
CA ASN A 110 -0.57 -21.85 0.39
C ASN A 110 -0.74 -22.44 1.81
N ALA A 111 -1.12 -21.62 2.79
CA ALA A 111 -1.28 -22.05 4.19
C ALA A 111 -2.69 -22.56 4.53
N VAL A 112 -3.71 -22.11 3.80
CA VAL A 112 -5.11 -22.44 4.07
C VAL A 112 -5.48 -23.81 3.49
N GLN A 113 -6.08 -24.64 4.33
CA GLN A 113 -6.54 -25.98 3.98
C GLN A 113 -8.06 -26.05 3.77
N VAL A 114 -8.81 -25.06 4.25
CA VAL A 114 -10.26 -24.92 4.03
C VAL A 114 -10.56 -24.29 2.65
N PRO A 115 -11.79 -24.45 2.10
CA PRO A 115 -12.15 -23.82 0.83
C PRO A 115 -11.99 -22.30 0.84
N VAL A 116 -11.39 -21.75 -0.22
CA VAL A 116 -11.26 -20.30 -0.42
C VAL A 116 -12.19 -19.82 -1.52
N LEU A 117 -13.03 -18.84 -1.19
CA LEU A 117 -13.97 -18.23 -2.11
C LEU A 117 -13.43 -16.88 -2.61
N LEU A 118 -12.99 -16.83 -3.86
CA LEU A 118 -12.57 -15.58 -4.50
C LEU A 118 -13.76 -14.87 -5.14
N ARG A 119 -13.94 -13.58 -4.84
CA ARG A 119 -15.00 -12.76 -5.45
C ARG A 119 -14.53 -11.36 -5.81
N GLN A 120 -14.81 -10.96 -7.05
CA GLN A 120 -14.46 -9.63 -7.51
C GLN A 120 -15.49 -8.58 -7.06
N TRP A 121 -15.03 -7.48 -6.48
CA TRP A 121 -15.84 -6.31 -6.11
C TRP A 121 -16.24 -5.50 -7.35
N ARG A 122 -17.29 -5.95 -8.03
CA ARG A 122 -17.85 -5.31 -9.22
C ARG A 122 -19.37 -5.26 -9.16
N ARG A 123 -19.95 -4.30 -9.89
CA ARG A 123 -21.40 -4.22 -10.06
C ARG A 123 -21.85 -5.32 -10.99
N GLN A 124 -22.89 -6.05 -10.60
CA GLN A 124 -23.61 -6.98 -11.44
C GLN A 124 -25.09 -6.61 -11.35
N ALA A 125 -25.75 -6.46 -12.51
CA ALA A 125 -27.12 -5.92 -12.59
C ALA A 125 -27.31 -4.62 -11.79
N GLY A 126 -26.31 -3.73 -11.84
CA GLY A 126 -26.37 -2.42 -11.18
C GLY A 126 -26.08 -2.42 -9.67
N THR A 127 -25.91 -3.57 -9.02
CA THR A 127 -25.69 -3.68 -7.56
C THR A 127 -24.42 -4.45 -7.21
N PHE A 128 -23.86 -4.21 -6.02
CA PHE A 128 -22.78 -5.00 -5.44
C PHE A 128 -23.31 -6.09 -4.48
N GLN A 129 -24.61 -6.11 -4.19
CA GLN A 129 -25.22 -7.06 -3.26
C GLN A 129 -25.01 -8.53 -3.66
N TYR A 130 -24.79 -8.80 -4.95
CA TYR A 130 -24.49 -10.15 -5.46
C TYR A 130 -23.31 -10.78 -4.73
N VAL A 131 -22.21 -10.03 -4.52
CA VAL A 131 -21.03 -10.53 -3.79
C VAL A 131 -21.43 -11.00 -2.39
N MET A 132 -22.18 -10.18 -1.65
CA MET A 132 -22.65 -10.55 -0.30
C MET A 132 -23.61 -11.73 -0.30
N LYS A 133 -24.49 -11.85 -1.31
CA LYS A 133 -25.41 -12.99 -1.45
C LYS A 133 -24.65 -14.30 -1.61
N GLU A 134 -23.60 -14.32 -2.43
CA GLU A 134 -22.77 -15.51 -2.62
C GLU A 134 -21.99 -15.88 -1.37
N LEU A 135 -21.34 -14.90 -0.72
CA LEU A 135 -20.60 -15.13 0.53
C LEU A 135 -21.51 -15.71 1.61
N ARG A 136 -22.73 -15.15 1.76
CA ARG A 136 -23.73 -15.64 2.71
C ARG A 136 -24.24 -17.04 2.34
N SER A 137 -24.51 -17.30 1.06
CA SER A 137 -24.95 -18.62 0.60
C SER A 137 -23.90 -19.70 0.83
N ALA A 138 -22.63 -19.33 0.72
CA ALA A 138 -21.49 -20.20 1.01
C ALA A 138 -21.17 -20.30 2.52
N LYS A 139 -21.93 -19.61 3.39
CA LYS A 139 -21.70 -19.53 4.85
C LYS A 139 -20.26 -19.14 5.19
N VAL A 140 -19.73 -18.15 4.46
CA VAL A 140 -18.39 -17.61 4.71
C VAL A 140 -18.47 -16.43 5.66
N TYR A 141 -17.69 -16.51 6.75
CA TYR A 141 -17.66 -15.50 7.81
C TYR A 141 -16.31 -14.80 7.94
N LYS A 142 -15.23 -15.37 7.40
CA LYS A 142 -13.86 -14.84 7.45
C LYS A 142 -13.49 -14.25 6.08
N ILE A 143 -13.34 -12.94 6.00
CA ILE A 143 -13.33 -12.22 4.72
C ILE A 143 -12.14 -11.25 4.68
N LEU A 144 -11.22 -11.49 3.75
CA LEU A 144 -10.21 -10.52 3.34
C LEU A 144 -10.82 -9.56 2.33
N VAL A 145 -10.64 -8.26 2.56
CA VAL A 145 -11.24 -7.20 1.75
C VAL A 145 -10.16 -6.34 1.13
N ASP A 146 -9.90 -6.61 -0.14
CA ASP A 146 -8.88 -5.94 -0.95
C ASP A 146 -9.50 -5.04 -2.02
N ILE A 147 -10.04 -3.91 -1.55
CA ILE A 147 -10.70 -2.91 -2.38
C ILE A 147 -10.12 -1.52 -2.10
N PRO A 148 -10.24 -0.57 -3.05
CA PRO A 148 -9.81 0.80 -2.83
C PRO A 148 -10.47 1.40 -1.58
N THR A 149 -9.73 2.23 -0.84
CA THR A 149 -10.23 2.89 0.39
C THR A 149 -11.57 3.62 0.20
N SER A 150 -11.79 4.22 -0.98
CA SER A 150 -13.05 4.90 -1.33
C SER A 150 -14.28 3.98 -1.41
N GLU A 151 -14.09 2.67 -1.57
CA GLU A 151 -15.15 1.67 -1.66
C GLU A 151 -15.46 0.98 -0.32
N ILE A 152 -14.59 1.12 0.69
CA ILE A 152 -14.71 0.45 1.99
C ILE A 152 -16.04 0.80 2.67
N LEU A 153 -16.39 2.09 2.73
CA LEU A 153 -17.64 2.52 3.36
C LEU A 153 -18.86 1.91 2.66
N ARG A 154 -18.84 1.81 1.33
CA ARG A 154 -19.90 1.17 0.55
C ARG A 154 -19.97 -0.32 0.85
N PHE A 155 -18.82 -1.00 0.86
CA PHE A 155 -18.72 -2.42 1.18
C PHE A 155 -19.35 -2.72 2.56
N VAL A 156 -18.95 -1.98 3.59
CA VAL A 156 -19.46 -2.17 4.96
C VAL A 156 -20.96 -1.84 5.06
N SER A 157 -21.42 -0.79 4.36
CA SER A 157 -22.86 -0.46 4.28
C SER A 157 -23.69 -1.60 3.70
N ILE A 158 -23.19 -2.24 2.64
CA ILE A 158 -23.89 -3.35 1.99
C ILE A 158 -23.80 -4.61 2.85
N ALA A 159 -22.66 -4.87 3.50
CA ALA A 159 -22.53 -5.97 4.46
C ALA A 159 -23.55 -5.81 5.62
N LYS A 160 -23.71 -4.59 6.14
CA LYS A 160 -24.70 -4.28 7.18
C LYS A 160 -26.13 -4.55 6.70
N LEU A 161 -26.48 -4.06 5.50
CA LEU A 161 -27.79 -4.30 4.88
C LEU A 161 -28.10 -5.80 4.73
N MET A 162 -27.06 -6.62 4.53
CA MET A 162 -27.17 -8.06 4.32
C MET A 162 -27.03 -8.88 5.62
N ASN A 163 -27.02 -8.23 6.79
CA ASN A 163 -26.81 -8.84 8.11
C ASN A 163 -25.48 -9.58 8.27
N MET A 164 -24.43 -9.09 7.60
CA MET A 164 -23.08 -9.67 7.63
C MET A 164 -22.11 -8.91 8.55
N THR A 165 -22.62 -8.10 9.49
CA THR A 165 -21.80 -7.36 10.47
C THR A 165 -22.05 -7.85 11.90
N THR A 166 -22.38 -9.13 12.07
CA THR A 166 -22.60 -9.79 13.37
C THR A 166 -21.29 -10.33 13.95
N THR A 167 -21.28 -10.72 15.23
CA THR A 167 -20.10 -11.30 15.91
C THR A 167 -19.48 -12.52 15.26
N TYR A 168 -20.21 -13.21 14.37
CA TYR A 168 -19.68 -14.35 13.63
C TYR A 168 -18.68 -13.92 12.53
N HIS A 169 -18.81 -12.69 12.03
CA HIS A 169 -18.03 -12.21 10.90
C HIS A 169 -16.72 -11.57 11.35
N SER A 170 -15.68 -11.78 10.55
CA SER A 170 -14.33 -11.25 10.74
C SER A 170 -13.85 -10.69 9.40
N TYR A 171 -13.51 -9.41 9.37
CA TYR A 171 -13.05 -8.70 8.18
C TYR A 171 -11.64 -8.17 8.38
N ILE A 172 -10.76 -8.43 7.42
CA ILE A 172 -9.42 -7.85 7.38
C ILE A 172 -9.31 -7.02 6.10
N PHE A 173 -9.19 -5.70 6.25
CA PHE A 173 -8.96 -4.78 5.15
C PHE A 173 -7.47 -4.70 4.83
N THR A 174 -7.13 -4.73 3.54
CA THR A 174 -5.73 -4.74 3.07
C THR A 174 -5.33 -3.47 2.31
N SER A 175 -6.18 -2.45 2.32
CA SER A 175 -5.85 -1.14 1.77
C SER A 175 -5.07 -0.32 2.79
N TRP A 176 -3.95 0.29 2.37
CA TRP A 176 -3.04 1.06 3.24
C TRP A 176 -3.68 2.18 4.06
N ASP A 177 -4.81 2.68 3.58
CA ASP A 177 -5.52 3.83 4.14
C ASP A 177 -6.87 3.43 4.76
N ALA A 178 -7.15 2.14 4.97
CA ALA A 178 -8.45 1.69 5.51
C ALA A 178 -8.73 2.26 6.92
N GLN A 179 -7.70 2.40 7.75
CA GLN A 179 -7.75 3.01 9.07
C GLN A 179 -8.18 4.48 9.06
N ARG A 180 -8.11 5.15 7.89
CA ARG A 180 -8.55 6.55 7.73
C ARG A 180 -10.07 6.67 7.58
N ILE A 181 -10.79 5.56 7.44
CA ILE A 181 -12.25 5.55 7.27
C ILE A 181 -12.92 5.34 8.63
N ASP A 182 -13.80 6.26 9.00
CA ASP A 182 -14.64 6.08 10.18
C ASP A 182 -15.75 5.07 9.92
N LEU A 183 -15.57 3.89 10.49
CA LEU A 183 -16.54 2.81 10.51
C LEU A 183 -17.24 2.66 11.89
N SER A 184 -17.03 3.59 12.83
CA SER A 184 -17.57 3.53 14.19
C SER A 184 -19.09 3.32 14.23
N LYS A 185 -19.83 3.94 13.28
CA LYS A 185 -21.29 3.79 13.15
C LYS A 185 -21.75 2.36 12.83
N TYR A 186 -20.85 1.50 12.34
CA TYR A 186 -21.14 0.08 12.09
C TYR A 186 -20.72 -0.82 13.27
N GLN A 187 -19.97 -0.27 14.23
CA GLN A 187 -19.48 -0.97 15.41
C GLN A 187 -20.45 -0.82 16.60
N LEU A 188 -21.56 -1.56 16.52
CA LEU A 188 -22.57 -1.64 17.59
C LEU A 188 -22.25 -2.77 18.60
N ILE A 189 -23.03 -2.90 19.67
CA ILE A 189 -22.97 -4.06 20.57
C ILE A 189 -23.18 -5.35 19.75
N LYS A 190 -22.30 -6.35 19.89
CA LYS A 190 -22.30 -7.61 19.11
C LYS A 190 -22.08 -7.42 17.59
N SER A 191 -21.13 -6.56 17.22
CA SER A 191 -20.70 -6.35 15.83
C SER A 191 -19.58 -7.30 15.40
N ALA A 192 -19.29 -7.31 14.10
CA ALA A 192 -18.20 -8.06 13.50
C ALA A 192 -16.83 -7.56 13.97
N ASN A 193 -15.85 -8.46 13.97
CA ASN A 193 -14.45 -8.06 14.11
C ASN A 193 -14.01 -7.45 12.78
N MET A 194 -13.48 -6.23 12.81
CA MET A 194 -12.95 -5.55 11.63
C MET A 194 -11.56 -5.04 11.96
N SER A 195 -10.58 -5.37 11.15
CA SER A 195 -9.22 -4.92 11.34
C SER A 195 -8.54 -4.55 10.03
N THR A 196 -7.40 -3.88 10.14
CA THR A 196 -6.58 -3.50 8.98
C THR A 196 -5.12 -3.48 9.35
N LEU A 197 -4.26 -3.68 8.36
CA LEU A 197 -2.82 -3.45 8.46
C LEU A 197 -2.47 -2.15 7.74
N SER A 198 -1.68 -1.30 8.39
CA SER A 198 -1.28 -0.01 7.83
C SER A 198 0.21 0.22 7.98
N LEU A 199 0.79 0.87 6.97
CA LEU A 199 2.16 1.40 7.02
C LEU A 199 2.23 2.71 7.82
N MET A 200 1.15 3.49 7.81
CA MET A 200 1.05 4.77 8.49
C MET A 200 0.38 4.61 9.86
N PRO A 201 0.95 5.17 10.94
CA PRO A 201 0.32 5.14 12.24
C PRO A 201 -0.92 6.07 12.29
N ILE A 202 -1.87 5.72 13.15
CA ILE A 202 -2.96 6.63 13.54
C ILE A 202 -2.41 7.71 14.46
N LEU A 203 -2.59 8.97 14.08
CA LEU A 203 -2.29 10.11 14.95
C LEU A 203 -3.53 10.50 15.75
N ARG A 204 -3.38 10.62 17.07
CA ARG A 204 -4.40 11.22 17.93
C ARG A 204 -4.53 12.72 17.67
N SER A 205 -5.62 13.33 18.11
CA SER A 205 -5.98 14.73 17.78
C SER A 205 -4.93 15.79 18.14
N ASN A 206 -3.99 15.48 19.03
CA ASN A 206 -2.89 16.34 19.47
C ASN A 206 -1.50 15.85 19.04
N GLU A 207 -1.41 14.70 18.38
CA GLU A 207 -0.15 14.15 17.91
C GLU A 207 0.24 14.74 16.56
N ARG A 208 1.55 14.80 16.32
CA ARG A 208 2.17 15.32 15.11
C ARG A 208 3.06 14.25 14.51
N TYR A 209 3.32 14.34 13.20
CA TYR A 209 4.31 13.49 12.56
C TYR A 209 5.74 13.80 12.99
N ASN A 210 5.96 14.96 13.65
CA ASN A 210 7.26 15.40 14.18
C ASN A 210 8.39 15.48 13.14
N VAL A 211 8.04 15.62 11.85
CA VAL A 211 9.02 15.78 10.76
C VAL A 211 9.28 17.26 10.47
N SER A 212 8.24 18.04 10.19
CA SER A 212 8.35 19.49 9.99
C SER A 212 6.98 20.16 10.02
N GLN A 213 6.94 21.48 10.26
CA GLN A 213 5.70 22.25 10.16
C GLN A 213 5.08 22.20 8.74
N ARG A 214 5.90 22.02 7.69
CA ARG A 214 5.41 21.89 6.31
C ARG A 214 4.58 20.61 6.12
N VAL A 215 4.97 19.51 6.78
CA VAL A 215 4.21 18.25 6.77
C VAL A 215 2.85 18.44 7.43
N GLU A 216 2.80 19.17 8.54
CA GLU A 216 1.53 19.47 9.23
C GLU A 216 0.61 20.33 8.37
N ASN A 217 1.16 21.36 7.72
CA ASN A 217 0.38 22.19 6.79
C ASN A 217 -0.15 21.37 5.60
N MET A 218 0.67 20.49 5.03
CA MET A 218 0.28 19.57 3.95
C MET A 218 -0.84 18.62 4.40
N ARG A 219 -0.74 18.07 5.62
CA ARG A 219 -1.76 17.20 6.23
C ARG A 219 -3.11 17.90 6.31
N GLU A 220 -3.12 19.12 6.85
CA GLU A 220 -4.34 19.93 6.97
C GLU A 220 -4.93 20.31 5.60
N GLU A 221 -4.09 20.69 4.64
CA GLU A 221 -4.54 21.04 3.29
C GLU A 221 -5.20 19.83 2.59
N ILE A 222 -4.54 18.67 2.61
CA ILE A 222 -5.08 17.44 2.02
C ILE A 222 -6.40 17.05 2.70
N PHE A 223 -6.45 17.10 4.04
CA PHE A 223 -7.66 16.80 4.79
C PHE A 223 -8.82 17.72 4.40
N ASN A 224 -8.58 19.03 4.30
CA ASN A 224 -9.58 20.02 3.92
C ASN A 224 -10.11 19.79 2.49
N VAL A 225 -9.22 19.51 1.53
CA VAL A 225 -9.60 19.23 0.14
C VAL A 225 -10.42 17.94 0.05
N GLN A 226 -10.02 16.88 0.75
CA GLN A 226 -10.71 15.59 0.74
C GLN A 226 -12.09 15.68 1.39
N SER A 227 -12.21 16.43 2.49
CA SER A 227 -13.47 16.67 3.19
C SER A 227 -14.47 17.42 2.30
N ARG A 228 -14.02 18.42 1.53
CA ARG A 228 -14.87 19.17 0.60
C ARG A 228 -15.36 18.35 -0.59
N ARG A 229 -14.55 17.43 -1.09
CA ARG A 229 -14.89 16.63 -2.29
C ARG A 229 -15.94 15.56 -2.04
N GLY A 230 -16.23 15.20 -0.79
CA GLY A 230 -17.21 14.14 -0.47
C GLY A 230 -16.80 12.72 -0.90
N ASN A 231 -15.65 12.55 -1.55
CA ASN A 231 -15.09 11.26 -1.96
C ASN A 231 -14.81 10.32 -0.77
N TYR A 232 -14.70 10.88 0.43
CA TYR A 232 -14.57 10.19 1.71
C TYR A 232 -15.70 10.65 2.64
N SER A 233 -16.94 10.38 2.25
CA SER A 233 -18.14 10.75 3.01
C SER A 233 -18.35 9.81 4.21
N GLY A 234 -17.46 9.89 5.19
CA GLY A 234 -17.54 9.14 6.45
C GLY A 234 -16.31 9.38 7.30
N ASN A 235 -16.28 10.54 7.97
CA ASN A 235 -15.27 11.07 8.89
C ASN A 235 -13.84 10.54 8.69
N LEU A 236 -13.09 11.22 7.83
CA LEU A 236 -11.64 11.05 7.78
C LEU A 236 -11.03 11.42 9.13
N THR A 237 -10.12 10.61 9.63
CA THR A 237 -9.12 11.10 10.60
C THR A 237 -8.18 12.07 9.87
N ASN A 238 -7.77 13.16 10.52
CA ASN A 238 -6.84 14.15 9.94
C ASN A 238 -5.41 13.58 9.84
N MET A 239 -5.23 12.63 8.92
CA MET A 239 -4.02 11.86 8.68
C MET A 239 -3.66 11.90 7.21
N LEU A 240 -2.36 11.89 6.92
CA LEU A 240 -1.85 11.84 5.56
C LEU A 240 -2.22 10.50 4.91
N PRO A 241 -2.69 10.51 3.65
CA PRO A 241 -2.73 9.29 2.85
C PRO A 241 -1.34 8.68 2.76
N THR A 242 -1.21 7.35 2.85
CA THR A 242 0.07 6.65 2.70
C THR A 242 0.81 7.04 1.41
N GLN A 243 0.06 7.29 0.33
CA GLN A 243 0.65 7.75 -0.93
C GLN A 243 1.31 9.14 -0.82
N ALA A 244 0.72 10.07 -0.08
CA ALA A 244 1.32 11.40 0.12
C ALA A 244 2.59 11.30 1.00
N ALA A 245 2.55 10.46 2.03
CA ALA A 245 3.71 10.17 2.86
C ALA A 245 4.85 9.50 2.06
N THR A 246 4.53 8.53 1.21
CA THR A 246 5.50 7.85 0.33
C THR A 246 6.13 8.82 -0.67
N LEU A 247 5.34 9.76 -1.21
CA LEU A 247 5.85 10.80 -2.09
C LEU A 247 6.81 11.75 -1.36
N PHE A 248 6.48 12.15 -0.13
CA PHE A 248 7.38 12.96 0.69
C PHE A 248 8.69 12.22 0.96
N ASP A 249 8.62 10.96 1.38
CA ASP A 249 9.81 10.13 1.65
C ASP A 249 10.64 9.90 0.39
N SER A 250 10.02 9.88 -0.79
CA SER A 250 10.72 9.82 -2.09
C SER A 250 11.58 11.06 -2.32
N LEU A 251 11.09 12.24 -1.93
CA LEU A 251 11.86 13.48 -2.02
C LEU A 251 13.00 13.52 -0.99
N ILE A 252 12.76 12.99 0.22
CA ILE A 252 13.79 12.83 1.25
C ILE A 252 14.90 11.89 0.76
N LEU A 253 14.53 10.74 0.17
CA LEU A 253 15.47 9.79 -0.42
C LEU A 253 16.33 10.43 -1.52
N LEU A 254 15.70 11.24 -2.39
CA LEU A 254 16.40 12.00 -3.42
C LEU A 254 17.34 13.04 -2.80
N ALA A 255 16.91 13.78 -1.79
CA ALA A 255 17.72 14.78 -1.10
C ALA A 255 18.97 14.15 -0.47
N HIS A 256 18.83 13.01 0.22
CA HIS A 256 19.94 12.22 0.74
C HIS A 256 20.93 11.84 -0.37
N GLY A 257 20.44 11.29 -1.48
CA GLY A 257 21.27 10.91 -2.62
C GLY A 257 22.04 12.09 -3.22
N LEU A 258 21.39 13.25 -3.33
CA LEU A 258 22.01 14.47 -3.85
C LEU A 258 23.05 15.04 -2.89
N GLU A 259 22.81 15.04 -1.58
CA GLU A 259 23.77 15.48 -0.57
C GLU A 259 25.05 14.63 -0.61
N ARG A 260 24.89 13.30 -0.62
CA ARG A 260 26.00 12.35 -0.72
C ARG A 260 26.79 12.52 -2.03
N MET A 261 26.09 12.75 -3.14
CA MET A 261 26.72 12.98 -4.44
C MET A 261 27.47 14.32 -4.49
N ALA A 262 26.88 15.38 -3.94
CA ALA A 262 27.47 16.72 -3.91
C ALA A 262 28.77 16.78 -3.10
N ASN A 263 28.86 16.01 -2.01
CA ASN A 263 30.08 15.86 -1.23
C ASN A 263 31.21 15.16 -1.99
N ALA A 264 30.87 14.32 -2.97
CA ALA A 264 31.85 13.62 -3.78
C ALA A 264 32.25 14.39 -5.05
N ARG A 265 31.30 15.01 -5.76
CA ARG A 265 31.50 15.68 -7.05
C ARG A 265 30.42 16.74 -7.33
N SER A 266 30.72 17.70 -8.20
CA SER A 266 29.73 18.68 -8.69
C SER A 266 28.59 18.01 -9.46
N ILE A 267 27.35 18.38 -9.16
CA ILE A 267 26.15 17.88 -9.83
C ILE A 267 25.92 18.72 -11.09
N GLN A 268 25.76 18.06 -12.24
CA GLN A 268 25.41 18.71 -13.50
C GLN A 268 24.15 18.08 -14.07
N VAL A 269 23.22 18.92 -14.51
CA VAL A 269 21.98 18.51 -15.16
C VAL A 269 22.14 18.76 -16.66
N GLN A 270 21.82 17.75 -17.47
CA GLN A 270 21.89 17.85 -18.93
C GLN A 270 20.54 17.57 -19.58
N PRO A 271 20.20 18.27 -20.67
CA PRO A 271 19.09 17.91 -21.55
C PRO A 271 19.19 16.46 -22.04
N LEU A 272 18.05 15.74 -22.03
CA LEU A 272 17.98 14.36 -22.51
C LEU A 272 17.01 14.25 -23.69
N LYS A 273 17.39 13.47 -24.72
CA LYS A 273 16.56 13.18 -25.92
C LYS A 273 16.05 11.74 -25.90
N CYS A 274 14.77 11.49 -26.18
CA CYS A 274 14.24 10.12 -26.16
C CYS A 274 14.85 9.18 -27.23
N SER A 275 15.52 9.71 -28.24
CA SER A 275 16.10 8.92 -29.34
C SER A 275 17.47 8.31 -29.04
N ALA A 276 18.13 8.69 -27.94
CA ALA A 276 19.47 8.20 -27.61
C ALA A 276 19.48 7.50 -26.24
N PRO A 277 19.98 6.26 -26.15
CA PRO A 277 20.01 5.52 -24.89
C PRO A 277 21.09 6.05 -23.94
N ARG A 278 20.90 5.80 -22.64
CA ARG A 278 21.86 5.95 -21.54
C ARG A 278 22.62 7.29 -21.52
N GLN A 279 21.92 8.38 -21.81
CA GLN A 279 22.52 9.71 -21.82
C GLN A 279 22.93 10.21 -20.43
N ASN A 280 22.24 9.79 -19.36
CA ASN A 280 22.62 10.18 -18.01
C ASN A 280 23.69 9.24 -17.43
N ALA A 281 24.95 9.57 -17.66
CA ALA A 281 26.10 8.80 -17.17
C ALA A 281 26.17 8.67 -15.64
N ARG A 282 25.47 9.56 -14.90
CA ARG A 282 25.56 9.64 -13.43
C ARG A 282 24.34 9.08 -12.70
N GLY A 283 23.33 8.63 -13.43
CA GLY A 283 22.08 8.15 -12.82
C GLY A 283 22.30 6.96 -11.91
N ALA A 284 23.09 5.97 -12.32
CA ALA A 284 23.38 4.80 -11.48
C ALA A 284 24.10 5.19 -10.18
N THR A 285 25.03 6.15 -10.26
CA THR A 285 25.75 6.67 -9.08
C THR A 285 24.81 7.40 -8.13
N LEU A 286 23.95 8.29 -8.64
CA LEU A 286 22.95 8.98 -7.82
C LEU A 286 22.03 7.97 -7.13
N LEU A 287 21.54 6.97 -7.88
CA LEU A 287 20.67 5.94 -7.33
C LEU A 287 21.35 5.11 -6.23
N ASN A 288 22.64 4.77 -6.39
CA ASN A 288 23.39 4.08 -5.36
C ASN A 288 23.55 4.93 -4.09
N TYR A 289 23.76 6.24 -4.21
CA TYR A 289 23.77 7.15 -3.06
C TYR A 289 22.40 7.25 -2.39
N MET A 290 21.32 7.30 -3.17
CA MET A 290 19.96 7.26 -2.63
C MET A 290 19.75 5.97 -1.82
N ARG A 291 20.07 4.81 -2.40
CA ARG A 291 19.93 3.49 -1.76
C ARG A 291 20.82 3.29 -0.53
N SER A 292 21.84 4.13 -0.33
CA SER A 292 22.70 4.08 0.85
C SER A 292 22.07 4.75 2.08
N MET A 293 20.80 5.14 2.02
CA MET A 293 20.11 5.74 3.16
C MET A 293 19.87 4.70 4.26
N THR A 294 20.12 5.12 5.50
CA THR A 294 19.94 4.33 6.71
C THR A 294 19.23 5.16 7.76
N SER A 295 18.71 4.52 8.81
CA SER A 295 18.19 5.21 10.00
C SER A 295 19.18 6.20 10.65
N GLU A 296 20.48 6.01 10.45
CA GLU A 296 21.54 6.91 10.96
C GLU A 296 21.80 8.13 10.07
N SER A 297 21.19 8.21 8.89
CA SER A 297 21.43 9.29 7.92
C SER A 297 20.84 10.65 8.34
N GLY A 298 20.15 10.73 9.48
CA GLY A 298 19.60 11.99 10.02
C GLY A 298 18.36 12.53 9.31
N PHE A 299 17.82 11.79 8.33
CA PHE A 299 16.62 12.17 7.60
C PHE A 299 15.36 11.60 8.26
N ALA A 300 14.43 12.49 8.62
CA ALA A 300 13.12 12.10 9.12
C ALA A 300 12.17 11.75 7.96
N THR A 301 11.57 10.57 8.04
CA THR A 301 10.62 10.01 7.06
C THR A 301 9.25 9.76 7.71
N LEU A 302 8.19 9.71 6.91
CA LEU A 302 6.81 9.59 7.36
C LEU A 302 6.31 8.14 7.41
N THR A 303 6.80 7.29 6.52
CA THR A 303 6.37 5.88 6.41
C THR A 303 7.24 4.91 7.22
N GLY A 304 7.99 5.42 8.20
CA GLY A 304 9.02 4.68 8.93
C GLY A 304 10.34 4.59 8.16
N PRO A 305 11.33 3.82 8.65
CA PRO A 305 12.65 3.73 8.03
C PRO A 305 12.58 3.38 6.55
N VAL A 306 13.44 4.02 5.76
CA VAL A 306 13.60 3.78 4.32
C VAL A 306 15.00 3.23 4.13
N GLU A 307 15.08 1.91 4.20
CA GLU A 307 16.28 1.10 4.04
C GLU A 307 16.01 0.03 2.97
N PHE A 308 17.07 -0.50 2.36
CA PHE A 308 16.94 -1.45 1.26
C PHE A 308 17.75 -2.72 1.51
N ASP A 309 17.19 -3.87 1.12
CA ASP A 309 17.87 -5.16 1.19
C ASP A 309 18.88 -5.34 0.02
N ALA A 310 19.53 -6.51 -0.02
CA ALA A 310 20.49 -6.84 -1.08
C ALA A 310 19.85 -6.93 -2.49
N GLN A 311 18.53 -7.04 -2.59
CA GLN A 311 17.76 -7.01 -3.84
C GLN A 311 17.14 -5.62 -4.11
N TRP A 312 17.54 -4.62 -3.33
CA TRP A 312 17.08 -3.23 -3.39
C TRP A 312 15.60 -3.02 -3.08
N ARG A 313 14.97 -3.97 -2.38
CA ARG A 313 13.59 -3.81 -1.93
C ARG A 313 13.56 -3.15 -0.57
N ARG A 314 12.52 -2.35 -0.30
CA ARG A 314 12.34 -1.74 1.00
C ARG A 314 12.31 -2.79 2.12
N SER A 315 13.18 -2.60 3.11
CA SER A 315 13.31 -3.44 4.30
C SER A 315 13.17 -2.61 5.58
N ASN A 316 13.09 -3.30 6.73
CA ASN A 316 13.11 -2.69 8.06
C ASN A 316 12.00 -1.62 8.30
N PHE A 317 10.81 -1.87 7.75
CA PHE A 317 9.62 -1.05 8.01
C PHE A 317 8.67 -1.75 8.99
N THR A 318 7.81 -0.97 9.63
CA THR A 318 6.83 -1.47 10.60
C THR A 318 5.43 -1.37 10.01
N LEU A 319 4.64 -2.42 10.19
CA LEU A 319 3.20 -2.39 9.95
C LEU A 319 2.47 -2.40 11.29
N VAL A 320 1.46 -1.55 11.40
CA VAL A 320 0.59 -1.51 12.58
C VAL A 320 -0.75 -2.14 12.22
N ALA A 321 -1.16 -3.11 13.02
CA ALA A 321 -2.50 -3.68 12.94
C ALA A 321 -3.45 -2.83 13.80
N TYR A 322 -4.59 -2.46 13.23
CA TYR A 322 -5.63 -1.70 13.91
C TYR A 322 -6.92 -2.49 13.96
N GLU A 323 -7.61 -2.41 15.09
CA GLU A 323 -8.92 -3.04 15.28
C GLU A 323 -10.00 -1.97 15.40
N LEU A 324 -11.16 -2.24 14.80
CA LEU A 324 -12.29 -1.32 14.84
C LEU A 324 -12.97 -1.37 16.21
N THR A 325 -12.94 -0.24 16.89
CA THR A 325 -13.65 0.00 18.14
C THR A 325 -14.83 0.96 17.92
N ARG A 326 -15.60 1.24 18.97
CA ARG A 326 -16.65 2.28 18.94
C ARG A 326 -16.09 3.69 18.68
N ALA A 327 -14.79 3.91 18.92
CA ALA A 327 -14.12 5.18 18.66
C ALA A 327 -13.45 5.23 17.26
N GLY A 328 -13.63 4.18 16.44
CA GLY A 328 -12.89 4.00 15.20
C GLY A 328 -11.76 2.98 15.36
N PHE A 329 -10.88 2.91 14.35
CA PHE A 329 -9.69 2.06 14.39
C PHE A 329 -8.72 2.53 15.49
N ASN A 330 -8.22 1.59 16.29
CA ASN A 330 -7.23 1.82 17.35
C ASN A 330 -6.37 0.57 17.57
#